data_AF-A0A1V5UWP2-F1
#
_entry.id   AF-A0A1V5UWP2-F1
#
_cell.length_a   1.000
_cell.length_b   1.000
_cell.length_c   1.000
_cell.angle_alpha   90.00
_cell.angle_beta   90.00
_cell.angle_gamma   90.00
#
_symmetry.space_group_name_H-M   'P 1'
#
loop_
_entity.id
_entity.type
_entity.pdbx_description
1 polymer ?
#
loop_
_entity_poly.entity_id
_entity_poly.type
_entity_poly.pdbx_seq_one_letter_code
_entity_poly.pdbx_strand_id
1 'polypeptide(L)'
;MQPSNKPINPKIQSFLESLRQRSQTPKSSTETNKPRFPAYENYQEKQRLEQLRKQEFFRSRSRELKEVYSLNKRQEQERINQIIVELHSLAKSIKNLKKEVDVAVQQTPIEASQYQFSFLEHLKKTLKLLREDVESASSWLHLFNSRRQQQSFYWSMAKSKGTKFTLSEERSISTSIG
;
A
#
# COMPACT_ATOMS: atom_id res chain seq x y z
N MET A 1 4.70 62.01 31.40
CA MET A 1 4.69 60.59 31.03
C MET A 1 3.93 60.44 29.72
N GLN A 2 4.62 60.13 28.62
CA GLN A 2 3.99 59.90 27.32
C GLN A 2 3.77 58.39 27.12
N PRO A 3 2.56 57.92 26.76
CA PRO A 3 2.42 56.54 26.34
C PRO A 3 2.85 56.36 24.88
N SER A 4 3.82 55.47 24.71
CA SER A 4 4.37 54.89 23.49
C SER A 4 3.28 54.37 22.54
N ASN A 5 3.28 54.88 21.31
CA ASN A 5 2.38 54.45 20.24
C ASN A 5 3.08 53.36 19.40
N LYS A 6 2.82 52.08 19.71
CA LYS A 6 3.34 50.94 18.93
C LYS A 6 2.67 50.87 17.54
N PRO A 7 3.38 50.51 16.47
CA PRO A 7 2.80 50.42 15.14
C PRO A 7 1.79 49.28 15.06
N ILE A 8 0.52 49.65 14.87
CA ILE A 8 -0.59 48.73 14.65
C ILE A 8 -0.35 47.97 13.33
N ASN A 9 -0.44 46.64 13.35
CA ASN A 9 -0.16 45.76 12.21
C ASN A 9 -1.04 46.11 10.98
N PRO A 10 -0.46 46.26 9.76
CA PRO A 10 -1.18 46.66 8.56
C PRO A 10 -2.30 45.68 8.15
N LYS A 11 -2.20 44.40 8.53
CA LYS A 11 -3.28 43.42 8.31
C LYS A 11 -4.51 43.68 9.20
N ILE A 12 -4.28 44.21 10.40
CA ILE A 12 -5.37 44.56 11.32
C ILE A 12 -6.02 45.86 10.87
N GLN A 13 -5.24 46.82 10.36
CA GLN A 13 -5.77 48.06 9.80
C GLN A 13 -6.63 47.79 8.57
N SER A 14 -6.14 47.00 7.60
CA SER A 14 -6.93 46.61 6.41
C SER A 14 -8.19 45.81 6.79
N PHE A 15 -8.11 44.97 7.81
CA PHE A 15 -9.28 44.25 8.33
C PHE A 15 -10.30 45.19 8.99
N LEU A 16 -9.87 46.13 9.82
CA LEU A 16 -10.77 47.12 10.46
C LEU A 16 -11.34 48.12 9.45
N GLU A 17 -10.56 48.50 8.43
CA GLU A 17 -11.00 49.34 7.31
C GLU A 17 -12.10 48.62 6.51
N SER A 18 -11.93 47.31 6.27
CA SER A 18 -12.92 46.49 5.57
C SER A 18 -14.22 46.33 6.38
N LEU A 19 -14.15 46.29 7.71
CA LEU A 19 -15.33 46.24 8.59
C LEU A 19 -16.05 47.59 8.66
N ARG A 20 -15.31 48.70 8.63
CA ARG A 20 -15.87 50.06 8.61
C ARG A 20 -16.56 50.38 7.28
N GLN A 21 -15.98 49.94 6.16
CA GLN A 21 -16.63 50.05 4.84
C GLN A 21 -17.91 49.22 4.75
N ARG A 22 -17.98 48.10 5.47
CA ARG A 22 -19.18 47.26 5.53
C ARG A 22 -20.32 47.87 6.36
N SER A 23 -20.02 48.71 7.35
CA SER A 23 -21.03 49.35 8.20
C SER A 23 -21.56 50.68 7.66
N GLN A 24 -20.96 51.22 6.59
CA GLN A 24 -21.36 52.47 5.95
C GLN A 24 -21.87 52.26 4.52
N THR A 25 -22.96 51.50 4.36
CA THR A 25 -23.77 51.58 3.13
C THR A 25 -24.71 52.79 3.24
N PRO A 26 -24.69 53.76 2.32
CA PRO A 26 -25.60 54.90 2.36
C PRO A 26 -27.03 54.44 2.09
N LYS A 27 -27.94 54.76 3.02
CA LYS A 27 -29.39 54.67 2.81
C LYS A 27 -29.80 55.74 1.80
N SER A 28 -29.87 55.38 0.51
CA SER A 28 -30.57 56.17 -0.50
C SER A 28 -31.93 55.53 -0.76
N SER A 29 -32.97 56.29 -0.46
CA SER A 29 -34.38 56.00 -0.71
C SER A 29 -34.69 56.11 -2.20
N THR A 30 -34.83 54.97 -2.87
CA THR A 30 -35.62 54.84 -4.10
C THR A 30 -36.31 53.50 -4.04
N GLU A 31 -37.60 53.51 -3.71
CA GLU A 31 -38.47 52.34 -3.80
C GLU A 31 -38.76 52.04 -5.27
N THR A 32 -38.18 50.96 -5.80
CA THR A 32 -38.86 50.09 -6.77
C THR A 32 -38.30 48.66 -6.66
N ASN A 33 -39.18 47.74 -6.24
CA ASN A 33 -39.18 46.30 -6.49
C ASN A 33 -37.86 45.53 -6.33
N LYS A 34 -37.49 45.24 -5.08
CA LYS A 34 -36.87 43.94 -4.79
C LYS A 34 -38.02 42.92 -4.69
N PRO A 35 -38.01 41.82 -5.47
CA PRO A 35 -39.04 40.80 -5.32
C PRO A 35 -39.04 40.29 -3.87
N ARG A 36 -40.24 40.29 -3.26
CA ARG A 36 -40.51 39.90 -1.86
C ARG A 36 -40.28 38.40 -1.58
N PHE A 37 -39.85 37.66 -2.59
CA PHE A 37 -39.48 36.25 -2.54
C PHE A 37 -38.20 36.08 -3.37
N PRO A 38 -37.23 35.24 -2.96
CA PRO A 38 -36.05 34.98 -3.79
C PRO A 38 -36.52 34.46 -5.15
N ALA A 39 -36.20 35.19 -6.23
CA ALA A 39 -36.58 34.82 -7.58
C ALA A 39 -36.18 33.34 -7.84
N TYR A 40 -37.16 32.53 -8.26
CA TYR A 40 -37.00 31.08 -8.44
C TYR A 40 -35.84 30.71 -9.39
N GLU A 41 -35.46 31.60 -10.30
CA GLU A 41 -34.26 31.48 -11.16
C GLU A 41 -32.97 31.34 -10.36
N ASN A 42 -32.81 32.14 -9.29
CA ASN A 42 -31.64 32.08 -8.40
C ASN A 42 -31.61 30.80 -7.56
N TYR A 43 -32.75 30.13 -7.36
CA TYR A 43 -32.80 28.87 -6.62
C TYR A 43 -32.33 27.70 -7.49
N GLN A 44 -32.82 27.61 -8.73
CA GLN A 44 -32.40 26.56 -9.66
C GLN A 44 -30.91 26.67 -10.01
N GLU A 45 -30.42 27.89 -10.21
CA GLU A 45 -29.00 28.14 -10.48
C GLU A 45 -28.12 27.80 -9.28
N LYS A 46 -28.56 28.13 -8.04
CA LYS A 46 -27.88 27.69 -6.82
C LYS A 46 -27.85 26.17 -6.69
N GLN A 47 -28.95 25.47 -6.97
CA GLN A 47 -29.00 24.00 -6.94
C GLN A 47 -28.04 23.38 -7.97
N ARG A 48 -28.00 23.91 -9.20
CA ARG A 48 -27.03 23.48 -10.23
C ARG A 48 -25.59 23.74 -9.79
N LEU A 49 -25.30 24.91 -9.23
CA LEU A 49 -23.97 25.26 -8.74
C LEU A 49 -23.54 24.36 -7.57
N GLU A 50 -24.46 24.02 -6.67
CA GLU A 50 -24.21 23.05 -5.60
C GLU A 50 -23.97 21.64 -6.13
N GLN A 51 -24.73 21.20 -7.14
CA GLN A 51 -24.50 19.91 -7.81
C GLN A 51 -23.12 19.87 -8.49
N LEU A 52 -22.74 20.92 -9.21
CA LEU A 52 -21.42 21.04 -9.82
C LEU A 52 -20.31 21.03 -8.77
N ARG A 53 -20.49 21.75 -7.65
CA ARG A 53 -19.53 21.74 -6.52
C ARG A 53 -19.41 20.34 -5.91
N LYS A 54 -20.52 19.65 -5.70
CA LYS A 54 -20.52 18.26 -5.22
C LYS A 54 -19.78 17.35 -6.20
N GLN A 55 -20.07 17.45 -7.49
CA GLN A 55 -19.43 16.65 -8.53
C GLN A 55 -17.92 16.90 -8.59
N GLU A 56 -17.48 18.17 -8.55
CA GLU A 56 -16.06 18.52 -8.52
C GLU A 56 -15.37 18.04 -7.23
N PHE A 57 -16.04 18.15 -6.09
CA PHE A 57 -15.54 17.60 -4.82
C PHE A 57 -15.35 16.08 -4.91
N PHE A 58 -16.35 15.34 -5.37
CA PHE A 58 -16.25 13.89 -5.56
C PHE A 58 -15.14 13.54 -6.57
N ARG A 59 -15.04 14.28 -7.68
CA ARG A 59 -14.00 14.07 -8.70
C ARG A 59 -12.60 14.31 -8.15
N SER A 60 -12.39 15.39 -7.40
CA SER A 60 -11.11 15.69 -6.73
C SER A 60 -10.76 14.59 -5.74
N ARG A 61 -11.72 14.20 -4.90
CA ARG A 61 -11.52 13.15 -3.89
C ARG A 61 -11.20 11.79 -4.50
N SER A 62 -11.88 11.42 -5.59
CA SER A 62 -11.58 10.19 -6.32
C SER A 62 -10.18 10.19 -6.95
N ARG A 63 -9.68 11.35 -7.41
CA ARG A 63 -8.31 11.48 -7.93
C ARG A 63 -7.28 11.29 -6.82
N GLU A 64 -7.45 11.99 -5.69
CA GLU A 64 -6.58 11.83 -4.51
C GLU A 64 -6.53 10.38 -4.05
N LEU A 65 -7.69 9.73 -3.92
CA LEU A 65 -7.76 8.32 -3.51
C LEU A 65 -7.03 7.42 -4.50
N LYS A 66 -7.22 7.63 -5.81
CA LYS A 66 -6.53 6.86 -6.84
C LYS A 66 -5.02 7.07 -6.82
N GLU A 67 -4.58 8.30 -6.57
CA GLU A 67 -3.17 8.65 -6.46
C GLU A 67 -2.53 7.96 -5.25
N VAL A 68 -3.10 8.14 -4.06
CA VAL A 68 -2.64 7.49 -2.82
C VAL A 68 -2.61 5.97 -2.97
N TYR A 69 -3.70 5.38 -3.51
CA TYR A 69 -3.74 3.95 -3.79
C TYR A 69 -2.64 3.51 -4.77
N SER A 70 -2.39 4.30 -5.83
CA SER A 70 -1.34 3.98 -6.79
C SER A 70 0.07 4.08 -6.20
N LEU A 71 0.31 5.04 -5.31
CA LEU A 71 1.57 5.20 -4.60
C LEU A 71 1.81 4.03 -3.66
N ASN A 72 0.82 3.68 -2.84
CA ASN A 72 0.90 2.53 -1.94
C ASN A 72 1.18 1.24 -2.71
N LYS A 73 0.50 1.04 -3.85
CA LYS A 73 0.70 -0.14 -4.70
C LYS A 73 2.11 -0.19 -5.31
N ARG A 74 2.68 0.95 -5.71
CA ARG A 74 4.07 1.01 -6.19
C ARG A 74 5.06 0.68 -5.08
N GLN A 75 4.89 1.27 -3.90
CA GLN A 75 5.75 1.00 -2.74
C GLN A 75 5.69 -0.49 -2.34
N GLU A 76 4.50 -1.08 -2.34
CA GLU A 76 4.32 -2.51 -2.08
C GLU A 76 5.04 -3.37 -3.13
N GLN A 77 4.89 -3.03 -4.42
CA GLN A 77 5.59 -3.73 -5.49
C GLN A 77 7.11 -3.62 -5.39
N GLU A 78 7.63 -2.45 -5.03
CA GLU A 78 9.06 -2.23 -4.80
C GLU A 78 9.58 -3.10 -3.66
N ARG A 79 8.85 -3.16 -2.54
CA ARG A 79 9.19 -4.05 -1.41
C ARG A 79 9.20 -5.52 -1.81
N ILE A 80 8.20 -5.96 -2.58
CA ILE A 80 8.15 -7.33 -3.10
C ILE A 80 9.38 -7.61 -3.98
N ASN A 81 9.72 -6.68 -4.87
CA ASN A 81 10.88 -6.83 -5.75
C ASN A 81 12.20 -6.91 -4.96
N GLN A 82 12.36 -6.09 -3.92
CA GLN A 82 13.51 -6.14 -3.02
C GLN A 82 13.63 -7.51 -2.35
N ILE A 83 12.54 -8.03 -1.80
CA ILE A 83 12.49 -9.37 -1.19
C ILE A 83 12.88 -10.44 -2.22
N ILE A 84 12.39 -10.36 -3.46
CA ILE A 84 12.75 -11.31 -4.52
C ILE A 84 14.26 -11.28 -4.82
N VAL A 85 14.86 -10.09 -4.92
CA VAL A 85 16.30 -9.95 -5.15
C VAL A 85 17.11 -10.55 -4.00
N GLU A 86 16.70 -10.29 -2.76
CA GLU A 86 17.35 -10.87 -1.57
C GLU A 86 17.24 -12.40 -1.54
N LEU A 87 16.06 -12.95 -1.83
CA LEU A 87 15.86 -14.40 -1.91
C LEU A 87 16.75 -15.04 -2.98
N HIS A 88 16.91 -14.40 -4.15
CA HIS A 88 17.84 -14.86 -5.18
C HIS A 88 19.30 -14.82 -4.73
N SER A 89 19.70 -13.75 -4.02
CA SER A 89 21.04 -13.62 -3.46
C SER A 89 21.33 -14.72 -2.44
N LEU A 90 20.39 -14.96 -1.51
CA LEU A 90 20.50 -16.01 -0.50
C LEU A 90 20.63 -17.40 -1.14
N ALA A 91 19.80 -17.71 -2.14
CA ALA A 91 19.89 -18.97 -2.86
C ALA A 91 21.26 -19.16 -3.56
N LYS A 92 21.83 -18.08 -4.11
CA LYS A 92 23.17 -18.11 -4.71
C LYS A 92 24.26 -18.35 -3.65
N SER A 93 24.16 -17.71 -2.49
CA SER A 93 25.09 -17.90 -1.37
C SER A 93 25.08 -19.34 -0.87
N ILE A 94 23.91 -19.96 -0.72
CA ILE A 94 23.78 -21.39 -0.33
C ILE A 94 24.42 -22.31 -1.39
N LYS A 95 24.23 -22.02 -2.68
CA LYS A 95 24.86 -22.78 -3.77
C LYS A 95 26.39 -22.66 -3.74
N ASN A 96 26.93 -21.48 -3.45
CA ASN A 96 28.37 -21.28 -3.33
C ASN A 96 28.94 -21.99 -2.10
N LEU A 97 28.25 -21.89 -0.96
CA LEU A 97 28.60 -22.63 0.25
C LEU A 97 28.70 -24.14 -0.01
N LYS A 98 27.74 -24.72 -0.74
CA LYS A 98 27.82 -26.13 -1.14
C LYS A 98 29.14 -26.44 -1.87
N LYS A 99 29.55 -25.62 -2.83
CA LYS A 99 30.80 -25.83 -3.58
C LYS A 99 32.02 -25.77 -2.68
N GLU A 100 32.07 -24.81 -1.77
CA GLU A 100 33.18 -24.65 -0.82
C GLU A 100 33.27 -25.83 0.15
N VAL A 101 32.12 -26.33 0.61
CA VAL A 101 32.04 -27.56 1.42
C VAL A 101 32.54 -28.78 0.63
N ASP A 102 32.11 -28.94 -0.62
CA ASP A 102 32.57 -30.04 -1.47
C ASP A 102 34.10 -30.02 -1.64
N VAL A 103 34.69 -28.82 -1.85
CA VAL A 103 36.14 -28.62 -1.94
C VAL A 103 36.82 -28.96 -0.61
N ALA A 104 36.30 -28.48 0.52
CA ALA A 104 36.86 -28.76 1.85
C ALA A 104 36.87 -30.27 2.16
N VAL A 105 35.80 -30.98 1.80
CA VAL A 105 35.71 -32.45 1.97
C VAL A 105 36.75 -33.16 1.09
N GLN A 106 36.92 -32.74 -0.16
CA GLN A 106 37.89 -33.34 -1.09
C GLN A 106 39.36 -33.08 -0.70
N GLN A 107 39.63 -31.92 -0.10
CA GLN A 107 40.99 -31.50 0.27
C GLN A 107 41.43 -32.02 1.64
N THR A 108 40.55 -32.68 2.41
CA THR A 108 40.89 -33.12 3.77
C THR A 108 41.87 -34.32 3.72
N PRO A 109 43.10 -34.17 4.27
CA PRO A 109 44.08 -35.26 4.30
C PRO A 109 43.67 -36.37 5.28
N ILE A 110 44.18 -37.59 5.04
CA ILE A 110 43.95 -38.76 5.93
C ILE A 110 44.57 -38.54 7.31
N GLU A 111 45.69 -37.82 7.39
CA GLU A 111 46.33 -37.38 8.64
C GLU A 111 45.96 -35.92 8.92
N ALA A 112 44.76 -35.71 9.45
CA ALA A 112 44.27 -34.38 9.79
C ALA A 112 44.87 -33.88 11.10
N SER A 113 45.29 -32.61 11.15
CA SER A 113 45.72 -31.97 12.39
C SER A 113 44.52 -31.73 13.32
N GLN A 114 44.77 -31.62 14.64
CA GLN A 114 43.71 -31.33 15.63
C GLN A 114 42.93 -30.03 15.32
N TYR A 115 43.59 -29.07 14.66
CA TYR A 115 42.95 -27.85 14.18
C TYR A 115 41.92 -28.13 13.07
N GLN A 116 42.32 -28.91 12.05
CA GLN A 116 41.43 -29.28 10.95
C GLN A 116 40.21 -30.07 11.45
N PHE A 117 40.41 -30.95 12.44
CA PHE A 117 39.30 -31.65 13.09
C PHE A 117 38.31 -30.68 13.76
N SER A 118 38.81 -29.74 14.57
CA SER A 118 37.97 -28.75 15.25
C SER A 118 37.21 -27.86 14.27
N PHE A 119 37.87 -27.48 13.17
CA PHE A 119 37.26 -26.73 12.07
C PHE A 119 36.10 -27.52 11.42
N LEU A 120 36.33 -28.79 11.06
CA LEU A 120 35.30 -29.62 10.43
C LEU A 120 34.13 -29.91 11.37
N GLU A 121 34.38 -30.11 12.66
CA GLU A 121 33.32 -30.27 13.67
C GLU A 121 32.49 -29.00 13.83
N HIS A 122 33.14 -27.82 13.84
CA HIS A 122 32.41 -26.56 13.84
C HIS A 122 31.58 -26.37 12.56
N LEU A 123 32.18 -26.63 11.39
CA LEU A 123 31.51 -26.55 10.09
C LEU A 123 30.28 -27.46 10.04
N LYS A 124 30.41 -28.71 10.50
CA LYS A 124 29.31 -29.67 10.59
C LYS A 124 28.16 -29.17 11.46
N LYS A 125 28.45 -28.60 12.63
CA LYS A 125 27.42 -28.04 13.54
C LYS A 125 26.67 -26.90 12.86
N THR A 126 27.39 -25.98 12.21
CA THR A 126 26.80 -24.85 11.50
C THR A 126 25.93 -25.31 10.32
N LEU A 127 26.42 -26.26 9.52
CA LEU A 127 25.66 -26.82 8.39
C LEU A 127 24.41 -27.59 8.83
N LYS A 128 24.43 -28.20 10.02
CA LYS A 128 23.26 -28.89 10.57
C LYS A 128 22.12 -27.91 10.86
N LEU A 129 22.42 -26.77 11.49
CA LEU A 129 21.41 -25.73 11.75
C LEU A 129 20.85 -25.15 10.45
N LEU A 130 21.74 -24.81 9.50
CA LEU A 130 21.33 -24.33 8.19
C LEU A 130 20.42 -25.32 7.46
N ARG A 131 20.70 -26.63 7.57
CA ARG A 131 19.89 -27.67 6.97
C ARG A 131 18.45 -27.66 7.50
N GLU A 132 18.28 -27.55 8.81
CA GLU A 132 16.96 -27.51 9.45
C GLU A 132 16.13 -26.31 8.93
N ASP A 133 16.75 -25.13 8.83
CA ASP A 133 16.10 -23.93 8.29
C ASP A 133 15.73 -24.10 6.81
N VAL A 134 16.62 -24.67 6.00
CA VAL A 134 16.38 -24.91 4.56
C VAL A 134 15.28 -25.94 4.34
N GLU A 135 15.24 -27.03 5.13
CA GLU A 135 14.19 -28.05 5.04
C GLU A 135 12.82 -27.49 5.42
N SER A 136 12.77 -26.65 6.46
CA SER A 136 11.56 -25.94 6.88
C SER A 136 11.05 -24.99 5.78
N ALA A 137 11.94 -24.16 5.23
CA ALA A 137 11.62 -23.25 4.13
C ALA A 137 11.15 -24.00 2.87
N SER A 138 11.81 -25.10 2.52
CA SER A 138 11.43 -25.97 1.40
C SER A 138 10.03 -26.56 1.59
N SER A 139 9.71 -27.02 2.80
CA SER A 139 8.39 -27.55 3.14
C SER A 139 7.29 -26.48 3.00
N TRP A 140 7.55 -25.27 3.51
CA TRP A 140 6.62 -24.15 3.37
C TRP A 140 6.40 -23.76 1.90
N LEU A 141 7.48 -23.67 1.11
CA LEU A 141 7.41 -23.39 -0.33
C LEU A 141 6.64 -24.48 -1.09
N HIS A 142 6.85 -25.75 -0.74
CA HIS A 142 6.12 -26.87 -1.34
C HIS A 142 4.62 -26.75 -1.07
N LEU A 143 4.21 -26.48 0.17
CA LEU A 143 2.82 -26.28 0.54
C LEU A 143 2.21 -25.07 -0.19
N PHE A 144 2.94 -23.95 -0.25
CA PHE A 144 2.50 -22.75 -0.95
C PHE A 144 2.27 -23.02 -2.46
N ASN A 145 3.24 -23.67 -3.11
CA ASN A 145 3.16 -24.01 -4.52
C ASN A 145 2.04 -25.03 -4.81
N SER A 146 1.86 -26.03 -3.94
CA SER A 146 0.78 -27.02 -4.05
C SER A 146 -0.60 -26.35 -3.99
N ARG A 147 -0.83 -25.47 -3.01
CA ARG A 147 -2.08 -24.70 -2.90
C ARG A 147 -2.33 -23.85 -4.14
N ARG A 148 -1.30 -23.16 -4.65
CA ARG A 148 -1.40 -22.36 -5.87
C ARG A 148 -1.78 -23.20 -7.09
N GLN A 149 -1.20 -24.39 -7.24
CA GLN A 149 -1.52 -25.31 -8.33
C GLN A 149 -2.97 -25.81 -8.23
N GLN A 150 -3.43 -26.17 -7.04
CA GLN A 150 -4.82 -26.60 -6.80
C GLN A 150 -5.82 -25.48 -7.13
N GLN A 151 -5.55 -24.25 -6.72
CA GLN A 151 -6.38 -23.09 -7.06
C GLN A 151 -6.40 -22.86 -8.57
N SER A 152 -5.25 -22.91 -9.23
CA SER A 152 -5.17 -22.77 -10.70
C SER A 152 -5.98 -23.85 -11.40
N PHE A 153 -5.89 -25.10 -10.95
CA PHE A 153 -6.66 -26.22 -11.49
C PHE A 153 -8.16 -26.00 -11.28
N TYR A 154 -8.59 -25.61 -10.07
CA TYR A 154 -9.97 -25.29 -9.76
C TYR A 154 -10.54 -24.22 -10.70
N TRP A 155 -9.83 -23.09 -10.84
CA TRP A 155 -10.28 -21.99 -11.72
C TRP A 155 -10.27 -22.38 -13.19
N SER A 156 -9.32 -23.21 -13.63
CA SER A 156 -9.30 -23.74 -15.01
C SER A 156 -10.52 -24.61 -15.30
N MET A 157 -10.94 -25.41 -14.31
CA MET A 157 -12.09 -26.30 -14.43
C MET A 157 -13.42 -25.54 -14.28
N ALA A 158 -13.47 -24.52 -13.43
CA ALA A 158 -14.59 -23.59 -13.36
C ALA A 158 -14.82 -22.86 -14.69
N LYS A 159 -13.73 -22.47 -15.37
CA LYS A 159 -13.80 -21.85 -16.70
C LYS A 159 -14.30 -22.81 -17.77
N SER A 160 -13.88 -24.08 -17.75
CA SER A 160 -14.24 -25.06 -18.78
C SER A 160 -15.63 -25.66 -18.61
N LYS A 161 -16.01 -26.01 -17.37
CA LYS A 161 -17.28 -26.68 -17.05
C LYS A 161 -18.36 -25.73 -16.55
N GLY A 162 -18.03 -24.46 -16.34
CA GLY A 162 -18.96 -23.41 -15.95
C GLY A 162 -19.59 -23.63 -14.58
N THR A 163 -20.79 -23.07 -14.40
CA THR A 163 -21.53 -23.07 -13.14
C THR A 163 -21.85 -24.46 -12.60
N LYS A 164 -22.01 -25.47 -13.47
CA LYS A 164 -22.22 -26.88 -13.07
C LYS A 164 -21.05 -27.43 -12.25
N PHE A 165 -19.83 -26.96 -12.50
CA PHE A 165 -18.65 -27.40 -11.75
C PHE A 165 -18.50 -26.65 -10.42
N THR A 166 -18.80 -25.35 -10.38
CA THR A 166 -18.67 -24.54 -9.16
C THR A 166 -19.82 -24.77 -8.17
N LEU A 167 -21.02 -25.10 -8.65
CA LEU A 167 -22.22 -25.34 -7.83
C LEU A 167 -22.52 -26.81 -7.55
N SER A 168 -21.60 -27.73 -7.87
CA SER A 168 -21.78 -29.13 -7.49
C SER A 168 -21.83 -29.25 -5.96
N GLU A 169 -22.88 -29.89 -5.43
CA GLU A 169 -23.17 -30.03 -3.99
C GLU A 169 -21.95 -30.50 -3.18
N GLU A 170 -21.19 -31.46 -3.72
CA GLU A 170 -19.97 -31.98 -3.09
C GLU A 170 -18.85 -30.92 -2.96
N ARG A 171 -18.76 -29.99 -3.91
CA ARG A 171 -17.72 -28.95 -3.92
C ARG A 171 -18.13 -27.70 -3.17
N SER A 172 -19.42 -27.34 -3.18
CA SER A 172 -19.94 -26.19 -2.44
C SER A 172 -19.58 -26.28 -0.96
N ILE A 173 -19.75 -27.47 -0.37
CA ILE A 173 -19.42 -27.76 1.03
C ILE A 173 -17.89 -27.65 1.26
N SER A 174 -17.09 -28.17 0.33
CA SER A 174 -15.62 -28.15 0.43
C SER A 174 -15.04 -26.73 0.28
N THR A 175 -15.67 -25.87 -0.53
CA THR A 175 -15.24 -24.47 -0.72
C THR A 175 -15.76 -23.52 0.35
N SER A 176 -16.83 -23.87 1.07
CA SER A 176 -17.40 -23.02 2.14
C SER A 176 -16.73 -23.23 3.50
N ILE A 177 -15.99 -24.33 3.68
CA ILE A 177 -15.38 -24.71 4.97
C ILE A 177 -13.87 -24.37 5.01
N GLY A 178 -13.31 -23.83 3.92
CA GLY A 178 -11.88 -23.52 3.78
C GLY A 178 -11.50 -22.06 3.98
#